data_AF-A0A2V8MR70-F1
#
_entry.id   AF-A0A2V8MR70-F1
#
_cell.length_a   1.000
_cell.length_b   1.000
_cell.length_c   1.000
_cell.angle_alpha   90.00
_cell.angle_beta   90.00
_cell.angle_gamma   90.00
#
_symmetry.space_group_name_H-M   'P 1'
#
loop_
_entity.id
_entity.type
_entity.pdbx_description
1 polymer ?
#
loop_
_entity_poly.entity_id
_entity_poly.type
_entity_poly.pdbx_seq_one_letter_code
_entity_poly.pdbx_strand_id
1 'polypeptide(L)'
;LEQNGFFEREVSRRVEKFGNIAHVFSTYESRHKLDDAKPFARGINSIQLMNDGSRWWIVTIFWQSEDEKNPLPAEYLRSRN
;
A
#
# COMPACT_ATOMS: atom_id res chain seq x y z
N LEU A 1 -15.96 18.65 11.07
CA LEU A 1 -14.93 17.58 11.13
C LEU A 1 -15.73 16.28 11.19
N GLU A 2 -15.97 15.50 10.15
CA GLU A 2 -15.29 15.30 8.85
C GLU A 2 -16.36 15.15 7.76
N GLN A 3 -16.31 15.94 6.69
CA GLN A 3 -17.32 15.87 5.61
C GLN A 3 -16.97 14.90 4.48
N ASN A 4 -15.77 14.27 4.50
CA ASN A 4 -15.24 13.45 3.40
C ASN A 4 -14.47 12.23 3.92
N GLY A 5 -15.14 11.30 4.60
CA GLY A 5 -14.54 9.99 4.91
C GLY A 5 -14.22 9.22 3.63
N PHE A 6 -13.18 8.38 3.68
CA PHE A 6 -12.87 7.43 2.63
C PHE A 6 -12.39 6.11 3.23
N PHE A 7 -12.48 5.05 2.44
CA PHE A 7 -11.96 3.73 2.76
C PHE A 7 -10.72 3.48 1.92
N GLU A 8 -9.60 3.22 2.57
CA GLU A 8 -8.39 2.72 1.92
C GLU A 8 -8.31 1.20 2.11
N ARG A 9 -8.01 0.48 1.02
CA ARG A 9 -7.83 -0.97 1.03
C ARG A 9 -6.57 -1.34 0.28
N GLU A 10 -5.75 -2.20 0.87
CA GLU A 10 -4.67 -2.85 0.13
C GLU A 10 -5.24 -3.86 -0.87
N VAL A 11 -4.76 -3.80 -2.11
CA VAL A 11 -5.15 -4.72 -3.20
C VAL A 11 -4.04 -5.67 -3.65
N SER A 12 -2.80 -5.36 -3.31
CA SER A 12 -1.64 -6.20 -3.64
C SER A 12 -0.47 -5.82 -2.74
N ARG A 13 0.45 -6.76 -2.50
CA ARG A 13 1.72 -6.46 -1.84
C ARG A 13 2.86 -7.28 -2.41
N ARG A 14 4.06 -6.68 -2.45
CA ARG A 14 5.33 -7.38 -2.63
C ARG A 14 6.17 -7.23 -1.37
N VAL A 15 6.63 -8.36 -0.84
CA VAL A 15 7.45 -8.42 0.37
C VAL A 15 8.82 -8.97 0.02
N GLU A 16 9.85 -8.18 0.28
CA GLU A 16 11.24 -8.64 0.28
C GLU A 16 11.72 -8.65 1.73
N LYS A 17 12.16 -9.82 2.22
CA LYS A 17 12.56 -10.00 3.63
C LYS A 17 13.96 -10.60 3.70
N PHE A 18 14.79 -10.07 4.58
CA PHE A 18 16.09 -10.64 4.94
C PHE A 18 16.32 -10.54 6.45
N GLY A 19 16.40 -11.68 7.13
CA GLY A 19 16.52 -11.73 8.59
C GLY A 19 15.43 -10.91 9.28
N ASN A 20 15.86 -9.87 10.01
CA ASN A 20 15.01 -9.00 10.83
C ASN A 20 14.53 -7.73 10.11
N ILE A 21 14.75 -7.59 8.79
CA ILE A 21 14.24 -6.46 8.01
C ILE A 21 13.27 -6.92 6.92
N ALA A 22 12.31 -6.07 6.60
CA ALA A 22 11.42 -6.26 5.46
C ALA A 22 11.16 -4.95 4.72
N HIS A 23 11.13 -5.02 3.40
CA HIS A 23 10.59 -3.98 2.52
C HIS A 23 9.27 -4.47 1.95
N VAL A 24 8.22 -3.68 2.13
CA VAL A 24 6.89 -4.00 1.65
C VAL A 24 6.41 -2.88 0.75
N PHE A 25 6.15 -3.22 -0.52
CA PHE A 25 5.38 -2.37 -1.42
C PHE A 25 3.94 -2.82 -1.34
N SER A 26 3.08 -1.97 -0.78
CA SER A 26 1.67 -2.23 -0.56
C SER A 26 0.85 -1.32 -1.48
N THR A 27 0.21 -1.91 -2.48
CA THR A 27 -0.65 -1.17 -3.42
C THR A 27 -1.99 -0.92 -2.77
N TYR A 28 -2.39 0.34 -2.65
CA TYR A 28 -3.66 0.75 -2.06
C TYR A 28 -4.64 1.27 -3.12
N GLU A 29 -5.92 1.20 -2.77
CA GLU A 29 -7.01 1.89 -3.46
C GLU A 29 -7.88 2.62 -2.43
N SER A 30 -8.26 3.86 -2.74
CA SER A 30 -9.14 4.68 -1.92
C SER A 30 -10.50 4.88 -2.59
N ARG A 31 -11.58 4.68 -1.83
CA ARG A 31 -12.97 4.80 -2.29
C ARG A 31 -13.79 5.64 -1.32
N HIS A 32 -14.78 6.38 -1.79
CA HIS A 32 -15.68 7.12 -0.89
C HIS A 32 -16.69 6.17 -0.24
N LYS A 33 -17.06 5.10 -0.95
CA LYS A 33 -17.87 3.99 -0.44
C LYS A 33 -17.23 2.66 -0.81
N LEU A 34 -17.39 1.66 0.04
CA LEU A 34 -16.82 0.32 -0.18
C LEU A 34 -17.30 -0.35 -1.47
N ASP A 35 -18.49 -0.01 -1.94
CA ASP A 35 -19.16 -0.55 -3.13
C ASP A 35 -18.99 0.32 -4.39
N ASP A 36 -18.26 1.44 -4.31
CA ASP A 36 -17.94 2.24 -5.51
C ASP A 36 -17.27 1.33 -6.55
N ALA A 37 -17.68 1.42 -7.82
CA ALA A 37 -17.16 0.54 -8.87
C ALA A 37 -15.65 0.75 -9.11
N LYS A 38 -15.18 1.99 -9.05
CA LYS A 38 -13.77 2.37 -9.26
C LYS A 38 -13.25 3.19 -8.07
N PRO A 39 -11.96 3.05 -7.70
CA PRO A 39 -11.35 3.91 -6.72
C PRO A 39 -11.10 5.31 -7.28
N PHE A 40 -11.13 6.31 -6.42
CA PHE A 40 -10.81 7.69 -6.80
C PHE A 40 -9.30 7.99 -6.68
N ALA A 41 -8.56 7.19 -5.91
CA ALA A 41 -7.12 7.25 -5.81
C ALA A 41 -6.53 5.86 -5.65
N ARG A 42 -5.31 5.68 -6.17
CA ARG A 42 -4.49 4.49 -5.99
C ARG A 42 -3.04 4.90 -5.83
N GLY A 43 -2.21 4.00 -5.31
CA GLY A 43 -0.78 4.22 -5.21
C GLY A 43 -0.09 3.08 -4.49
N ILE A 44 1.19 3.28 -4.18
CA ILE A 44 1.98 2.32 -3.40
C ILE A 44 2.48 3.00 -2.14
N ASN A 45 2.26 2.34 -1.01
CA ASN A 45 2.97 2.58 0.24
C ASN A 45 4.27 1.76 0.22
N SER A 46 5.41 2.44 0.25
CA SER A 46 6.73 1.86 0.45
C SER A 46 7.05 1.84 1.94
N ILE A 47 7.01 0.64 2.53
CA ILE A 47 7.07 0.43 3.97
C ILE A 47 8.37 -0.30 4.29
N GLN A 48 9.16 0.28 5.20
CA GLN A 48 10.33 -0.37 5.77
C GLN A 48 10.02 -0.84 7.18
N LEU A 49 10.27 -2.12 7.46
CA LEU A 49 10.04 -2.71 8.77
C LEU A 49 11.31 -3.30 9.36
N MET A 50 11.39 -3.26 10.69
CA MET A 50 12.42 -3.90 11.50
C MET A 50 11.77 -4.77 12.57
N ASN A 51 12.25 -6.01 12.74
CA ASN A 51 11.82 -6.91 13.81
C ASN A 51 12.86 -6.92 14.94
N ASP A 52 12.44 -6.58 16.15
CA ASP A 52 13.33 -6.49 17.32
C ASP A 52 13.59 -7.85 18.01
N GLY A 53 13.07 -8.95 17.45
CA GLY A 53 13.06 -10.29 18.03
C GLY A 53 11.72 -10.68 18.66
N SER A 54 10.82 -9.71 18.89
CA SER A 54 9.49 -9.93 19.48
C SER A 54 8.35 -9.51 18.54
N ARG A 55 8.52 -8.40 17.83
CA ARG A 55 7.49 -7.84 16.93
C ARG A 55 8.09 -7.02 15.80
N TRP A 56 7.28 -6.75 14.78
CA TRP A 56 7.63 -5.85 13.70
C TRP A 56 7.29 -4.40 14.04
N TRP A 57 8.20 -3.51 13.71
CA TRP A 57 8.06 -2.07 13.80
C TRP A 57 8.11 -1.47 12.41
N ILE A 58 7.22 -0.52 12.13
CA ILE A 58 7.35 0.36 10.98
C ILE A 58 8.46 1.36 11.31
N VAL A 59 9.52 1.35 10.51
CA VAL A 59 10.62 2.32 10.64
C VAL A 59 10.32 3.54 9.78
N THR A 60 9.84 3.31 8.56
CA THR A 60 9.53 4.35 7.58
C THR A 60 8.32 3.94 6.75
N ILE A 61 7.47 4.92 6.42
CA ILE A 61 6.49 4.84 5.34
C ILE A 61 6.63 6.08 4.49
N PHE A 62 6.70 5.88 3.18
CA PHE A 62 6.47 6.93 2.20
C PHE A 62 5.64 6.35 1.06
N TRP A 63 4.95 7.19 0.32
CA TRP A 63 4.01 6.74 -0.71
C TRP A 63 4.20 7.51 -2.00
N GLN A 64 3.81 6.85 -3.09
CA GLN A 64 3.69 7.46 -4.41
C GLN A 64 2.28 7.17 -4.93
N SER A 65 1.53 8.24 -5.17
CA SER A 65 0.22 8.15 -5.82
C SER A 65 0.39 7.85 -7.31
N GLU A 66 -0.54 7.07 -7.84
CA GLU A 66 -0.68 6.88 -9.28
C GLU A 66 -1.14 8.18 -9.96
N ASP A 67 -0.56 8.51 -11.11
CA ASP A 67 -1.02 9.58 -11.98
C ASP A 67 -0.81 9.21 -13.46
N GLU A 68 -1.23 10.07 -14.39
CA GLU A 68 -1.13 9.80 -15.83
C GLU A 68 0.32 9.61 -16.32
N LYS A 69 1.31 10.20 -15.64
CA LYS A 69 2.73 10.08 -15.97
C LYS A 69 3.37 8.87 -15.29
N ASN A 70 2.81 8.45 -14.15
CA ASN A 70 3.30 7.37 -13.31
C ASN A 70 2.16 6.35 -13.05
N PRO A 71 1.72 5.60 -14.08
CA PRO A 71 0.69 4.58 -13.91
C PRO A 71 1.22 3.43 -13.04
N LEU A 72 0.33 2.75 -12.30
CA LEU A 72 0.72 1.58 -11.50
C LEU A 72 1.21 0.47 -12.42
N PRO A 73 2.45 -0.02 -12.26
CA PRO A 73 2.94 -1.15 -13.03
C PRO A 73 2.11 -2.41 -12.76
N ALA A 74 1.83 -3.18 -13.81
CA ALA A 74 0.98 -4.37 -13.73
C ALA A 74 1.47 -5.43 -12.72
N GLU A 75 2.78 -5.47 -12.45
CA GLU A 75 3.37 -6.35 -11.44
C GLU A 75 2.91 -6.04 -10.00
N TYR A 76 2.58 -4.77 -9.71
CA TYR A 76 2.09 -4.36 -8.39
C TYR A 76 0.56 -4.44 -8.27
N LEU A 77 -0.14 -4.95 -9.29
CA LEU A 77 -1.60 -5.16 -9.27
C LEU A 77 -2.00 -6.63 -9.04
N ARG A 78 -1.03 -7.55 -8.98
CA ARG A 78 -1.29 -8.98 -8.81
C ARG A 78 -0.92 -9.42 -7.40
N SER A 79 -1.89 -9.87 -6.62
CA SER A 79 -1.59 -10.56 -5.36
C SER A 79 -0.92 -11.90 -5.65
N ARG A 80 0.32 -12.10 -5.17
CA ARG A 80 0.88 -13.45 -5.03
C ARG A 80 0.31 -14.01 -3.73
N ASN A 81 -0.66 -14.92 -3.86
CA ASN A 81 -1.11 -15.76 -2.75
C ASN A 81 0.01 -16.69 -2.30
#